data_AF-A0A381X6M6-F1
#
_entry.id   AF-A0A381X6M6-F1
#
_cell.length_a   1.000
_cell.length_b   1.000
_cell.length_c   1.000
_cell.angle_alpha   90.00
_cell.angle_beta   90.00
_cell.angle_gamma   90.00
#
_symmetry.space_group_name_H-M   'P 1'
#
loop_
_entity.id
_entity.type
_entity.pdbx_description
1 polymer ?
#
loop_
_entity_poly.entity_id
_entity_poly.type
_entity_poly.pdbx_seq_one_letter_code
_entity_poly.pdbx_strand_id
1 'polypeptide(L)'
;MRLILIILVFVSSILLADTTASAGISTKRQDILKLIGTSHAVNGKFAWIELNGEDYGWNREGRYVGGYKIVKIEMGKVIVESWRKTLVLVMHEL
;
A
#
# COMPACT_ATOMS: atom_id res chain seq x y z
N MET A 1 -16.90 40.00 -36.43
CA MET A 1 -17.34 39.74 -35.04
C MET A 1 -17.98 38.36 -34.87
N ARG A 2 -19.02 38.00 -35.64
CA ARG A 2 -19.70 36.68 -35.51
C ARG A 2 -18.82 35.45 -35.82
N LEU A 3 -17.93 35.54 -36.81
CA LEU A 3 -17.04 34.43 -37.19
C LEU A 3 -15.99 34.09 -36.10
N ILE A 4 -15.46 35.12 -35.43
CA ILE A 4 -14.47 34.96 -34.35
C ILE A 4 -15.08 34.23 -33.14
N LEU A 5 -16.33 34.55 -32.81
CA LEU A 5 -17.09 33.87 -31.75
C LEU A 5 -17.27 32.38 -32.07
N ILE A 6 -17.58 32.03 -33.32
CA ILE A 6 -17.77 30.64 -33.73
C ILE A 6 -16.46 29.84 -33.61
N ILE A 7 -15.34 30.42 -34.07
CA ILE A 7 -14.02 29.78 -33.95
C ILE A 7 -13.64 29.58 -32.49
N LEU A 8 -13.87 30.59 -31.64
CA LEU A 8 -13.56 30.51 -30.21
C LEU A 8 -14.38 29.41 -29.51
N VAL A 9 -15.67 29.31 -29.81
CA VAL A 9 -16.55 28.25 -29.30
C VAL A 9 -16.03 26.88 -29.76
N PHE A 10 -15.72 26.73 -31.04
CA PHE A 10 -15.27 25.46 -31.61
C PHE A 10 -13.95 24.97 -31.00
N VAL A 11 -12.97 25.87 -30.85
CA VAL A 11 -11.67 25.55 -30.22
C VAL A 11 -11.86 25.19 -28.74
N SER A 12 -12.73 25.89 -28.03
CA SER A 12 -13.02 25.61 -26.62
C SER A 12 -13.70 24.25 -26.45
N SER A 13 -14.61 23.87 -27.36
CA SER A 13 -15.28 22.57 -27.36
C SER A 13 -14.31 21.41 -27.62
N ILE A 14 -13.34 21.57 -28.51
CA ILE A 14 -12.30 20.56 -28.79
C ILE A 14 -11.40 20.39 -27.57
N LEU A 15 -10.92 21.49 -26.98
CA LEU A 15 -10.08 21.45 -25.77
C LEU A 15 -10.80 20.78 -24.59
N LEU A 16 -12.10 20.99 -24.42
CA LEU A 16 -12.92 20.31 -23.41
C LEU A 16 -13.02 18.79 -23.69
N ALA A 17 -13.17 18.38 -24.95
CA ALA A 17 -13.28 16.98 -25.32
C ALA A 17 -11.95 16.20 -25.16
N ASP A 18 -10.81 16.87 -25.37
CA ASP A 18 -9.48 16.24 -25.31
C ASP A 18 -8.94 16.08 -23.88
N THR A 19 -9.57 16.68 -22.87
CA THR A 19 -9.15 16.61 -21.45
C THR A 19 -9.68 15.39 -20.68
N THR A 20 -9.84 14.25 -21.33
CA THR A 20 -9.97 12.98 -20.59
C THR A 20 -8.58 12.49 -20.19
N ALA A 21 -7.98 13.17 -19.21
CA ALA A 21 -6.79 12.67 -18.54
C ALA A 21 -7.18 11.35 -17.84
N SER A 22 -6.94 10.23 -18.52
CA SER A 22 -6.92 8.91 -17.91
C SER A 22 -5.77 8.92 -16.90
N ALA A 23 -6.07 9.37 -15.69
CA ALA A 23 -5.24 9.10 -14.54
C ALA A 23 -5.23 7.57 -14.42
N GLY A 24 -4.15 6.94 -14.86
CA GLY A 24 -3.88 5.53 -14.67
C GLY A 24 -3.67 5.23 -13.18
N ILE A 25 -4.67 5.49 -12.36
CA ILE A 25 -4.74 5.03 -10.99
C ILE A 25 -4.84 3.52 -11.11
N SER A 26 -3.74 2.86 -10.77
CA SER A 26 -3.65 1.41 -10.71
C SER A 26 -4.85 0.90 -9.90
N THR A 27 -5.82 0.29 -10.57
CA THR A 27 -6.99 -0.32 -9.92
C THR A 27 -6.62 -1.56 -9.09
N LYS A 28 -5.34 -1.93 -9.05
CA LYS A 28 -4.82 -2.91 -8.09
C LYS A 28 -4.66 -2.22 -6.73
N ARG A 29 -5.63 -2.49 -5.85
CA ARG A 29 -5.53 -2.23 -4.40
C ARG A 29 -4.18 -2.79 -3.93
N GLN A 30 -3.26 -1.91 -3.57
CA GLN A 30 -1.95 -2.32 -3.04
C GLN A 30 -2.14 -2.74 -1.60
N ASP A 31 -1.58 -3.88 -1.22
CA ASP A 31 -1.56 -4.29 0.18
C ASP A 31 -0.73 -3.29 1.00
N ILE A 32 -1.32 -2.79 2.07
CA ILE A 32 -0.68 -1.94 3.06
C ILE A 32 -0.42 -2.81 4.29
N LEU A 33 0.85 -3.05 4.60
CA LEU A 33 1.27 -3.74 5.81
C LEU A 33 1.87 -2.76 6.79
N LYS A 34 1.46 -2.84 8.05
CA LYS A 34 1.96 -2.00 9.13
C LYS A 34 2.43 -2.85 10.30
N LEU A 35 3.63 -2.58 10.80
CA LEU A 35 4.13 -3.18 12.03
C LEU A 35 3.62 -2.37 13.22
N ILE A 36 2.76 -2.98 14.03
CA ILE A 36 2.17 -2.36 15.23
C ILE A 36 3.09 -2.55 16.42
N GLY A 37 3.68 -3.74 16.56
CA GLY A 37 4.55 -4.04 17.68
C GLY A 37 5.39 -5.29 17.48
N THR A 38 6.43 -5.41 18.30
CA THR A 38 7.27 -6.61 18.41
C THR A 38 7.43 -6.95 19.88
N SER A 39 7.54 -8.24 20.20
CA SER A 39 7.72 -8.70 21.59
C SER A 39 8.69 -9.86 21.62
N HIS A 40 9.59 -9.85 22.62
CA HIS A 40 10.50 -10.94 22.91
C HIS A 40 10.14 -11.51 24.28
N ALA A 41 9.75 -12.78 24.29
CA ALA A 41 9.44 -13.53 25.49
C ALA A 41 10.27 -14.82 25.54
N VAL A 42 10.25 -15.49 26.69
CA VAL A 42 10.95 -16.77 26.90
C VAL A 42 10.52 -17.86 25.90
N ASN A 43 9.30 -17.79 25.40
CA ASN A 43 8.76 -18.74 24.41
C ASN A 43 8.95 -18.30 22.95
N GLY A 44 9.68 -17.20 22.70
CA GLY A 44 10.07 -16.78 21.35
C GLY A 44 9.80 -15.32 21.05
N LYS A 45 9.93 -15.00 19.76
CA LYS A 45 9.73 -13.65 19.22
C LYS A 45 8.39 -13.56 18.51
N PHE A 46 7.73 -12.42 18.69
CA PHE A 46 6.41 -12.15 18.14
C PHE A 46 6.36 -10.79 17.46
N ALA A 47 5.53 -10.71 16.43
CA ALA A 47 5.25 -9.52 15.66
C ALA A 47 3.74 -9.33 15.55
N TRP A 48 3.28 -8.11 15.77
CA TRP A 48 1.90 -7.70 15.58
C TRP A 48 1.83 -6.88 14.30
N ILE A 49 1.18 -7.43 13.27
CA ILE A 49 1.10 -6.85 11.94
C ILE A 49 -0.38 -6.59 11.60
N GLU A 50 -0.65 -5.40 11.06
CA GLU A 50 -1.92 -5.04 10.44
C GLU A 50 -1.76 -5.14 8.92
N LEU A 51 -2.75 -5.71 8.24
CA LEU A 51 -2.82 -5.81 6.78
C LEU A 51 -4.11 -5.17 6.29
N ASN A 52 -4.00 -4.11 5.48
CA ASN A 52 -5.14 -3.38 4.90
C ASN A 52 -6.17 -2.90 5.94
N GLY A 53 -5.74 -2.56 7.16
CA GLY A 53 -6.62 -2.16 8.27
C GLY A 53 -7.20 -3.33 9.07
N GLU A 54 -6.92 -4.59 8.69
CA GLU A 54 -7.28 -5.77 9.46
C GLU A 54 -6.13 -6.15 10.39
N ASP A 55 -6.48 -6.39 11.65
CA ASP A 55 -5.55 -6.76 12.70
C ASP A 55 -5.34 -8.29 12.74
N TYR A 56 -4.08 -8.74 12.56
CA TYR A 56 -3.71 -10.16 12.62
C TYR A 56 -3.13 -10.59 13.98
N GLY A 57 -3.00 -9.67 14.94
CA GLY A 57 -2.48 -9.92 16.27
C GLY A 57 -1.04 -10.46 16.29
N TRP A 58 -0.65 -11.02 17.44
CA TRP A 58 0.69 -11.56 17.66
C TRP A 58 0.95 -12.85 16.89
N ASN A 59 1.85 -12.78 15.92
CA ASN A 59 2.34 -13.91 15.14
C ASN A 59 3.84 -14.12 15.31
N ARG A 60 4.35 -15.30 14.92
CA ARG A 60 5.77 -15.68 15.03
C ARG A 60 6.38 -15.99 13.67
N GLU A 61 7.70 -16.08 13.60
CA GLU A 61 8.43 -16.51 12.41
C GLU A 61 7.87 -17.84 11.87
N GLY A 62 7.73 -17.92 10.54
CA GLY A 62 7.16 -19.04 9.81
C GLY A 62 5.63 -18.99 9.61
N ARG A 63 4.90 -18.13 10.34
CA ARG A 63 3.46 -17.92 10.13
C ARG A 63 3.16 -16.93 9.00
N TYR A 64 1.91 -16.90 8.57
CA TYR A 64 1.43 -16.04 7.48
C TYR A 64 0.46 -14.98 7.99
N VAL A 65 0.58 -13.78 7.42
CA VAL A 65 -0.36 -12.66 7.55
C VAL A 65 -0.87 -12.39 6.14
N GLY A 66 -2.10 -12.83 5.86
CA GLY A 66 -2.62 -12.93 4.49
C GLY A 66 -1.69 -13.75 3.59
N GLY A 67 -1.20 -13.15 2.50
CA GLY A 67 -0.25 -13.76 1.57
C GLY A 67 1.24 -13.61 1.92
N TYR A 68 1.56 -13.07 3.11
CA TYR A 68 2.93 -12.74 3.51
C TYR A 68 3.41 -13.65 4.63
N LYS A 69 4.52 -14.37 4.42
CA LYS A 69 5.18 -15.17 5.43
C LYS A 69 6.09 -14.29 6.28
N ILE A 70 6.04 -14.43 7.60
CA ILE A 70 6.99 -13.80 8.51
C ILE A 70 8.30 -14.58 8.48
N VAL A 71 9.36 -13.97 7.95
CA VAL A 71 10.66 -14.63 7.75
C VAL A 71 11.60 -14.37 8.92
N LYS A 72 11.62 -13.15 9.45
CA LYS A 72 12.49 -12.77 10.56
C LYS A 72 11.86 -11.70 11.44
N ILE A 73 11.98 -11.86 12.75
CA ILE A 73 11.53 -10.88 13.76
C ILE A 73 12.74 -10.37 14.53
N GLU A 74 12.90 -9.05 14.52
CA GLU A 74 13.85 -8.27 15.31
C GLU A 74 13.07 -7.19 16.08
N MET A 75 13.67 -6.61 17.11
CA MET A 75 13.00 -5.58 17.89
C MET A 75 12.76 -4.35 17.01
N GLY A 76 11.49 -3.93 16.89
CA GLY A 76 11.08 -2.81 16.04
C GLY A 76 11.18 -3.07 14.53
N LYS A 77 11.52 -4.29 14.09
CA LYS A 77 11.75 -4.60 12.67
C LYS A 77 11.35 -6.03 12.32
N VAL A 78 10.58 -6.19 11.25
CA VAL A 78 10.10 -7.50 10.81
C VAL A 78 10.27 -7.64 9.30
N ILE A 79 10.82 -8.77 8.87
CA ILE A 79 10.93 -9.12 7.46
C ILE A 79 9.80 -10.08 7.11
N VAL A 80 9.03 -9.72 6.10
CA VAL A 80 7.97 -10.56 5.55
C VAL A 80 8.18 -10.81 4.06
N GLU A 81 7.74 -11.95 3.57
CA GLU A 81 7.93 -12.36 2.18
C GLU A 81 6.62 -12.83 1.56
N SER A 82 6.36 -12.36 0.35
CA SER A 82 5.32 -12.87 -0.54
C SER A 82 5.97 -13.46 -1.77
N TRP A 83 5.19 -14.18 -2.58
CA TRP A 83 5.67 -14.70 -3.86
C TRP A 83 6.20 -13.63 -4.84
N ARG A 84 5.83 -12.35 -4.65
CA ARG A 84 6.26 -11.24 -5.52
C ARG A 84 7.44 -10.46 -4.99
N LYS A 85 7.56 -10.36 -3.67
CA LYS A 85 8.46 -9.39 -3.02
C LYS A 85 8.69 -9.73 -1.55
N THR A 86 9.87 -9.35 -1.09
CA THR A 86 10.25 -9.25 0.32
C THR A 86 10.04 -7.82 0.78
N LEU A 87 9.45 -7.65 1.96
CA LEU A 87 9.19 -6.35 2.59
C LEU A 87 9.87 -6.31 3.95
N VAL A 88 10.40 -5.15 4.30
CA VAL A 88 10.93 -4.84 5.62
C VAL A 88 9.98 -3.87 6.27
N LEU A 89 9.32 -4.31 7.33
CA LEU A 89 8.45 -3.47 8.16
C LEU A 89 9.29 -2.94 9.32
N VAL A 90 9.22 -1.63 9.54
CA VAL A 90 9.86 -0.97 10.68
C VAL A 90 8.77 -0.32 11.51
N MET A 91 8.90 -0.41 12.82
CA MET A 91 7.96 0.20 13.75
C MET A 91 8.12 1.72 13.66
N HIS A 92 7.04 2.42 13.38
CA HIS A 92 7.05 3.88 13.44
C HIS A 92 6.99 4.31 14.91
N GLU A 93 8.03 5.00 15.37
CA GLU A 93 7.97 5.79 16.60
C GLU A 93 7.08 7.02 16.33
N LEU A 94 6.14 7.29 17.25
CA LEU A 94 5.26 8.47 17.21
C LEU A 94 5.97 9.70 17.76
#